data_AF-A0A4U3AN93-F1
#
_entry.id   AF-A0A4U3AN93-F1
#
_cell.length_a   1.000
_cell.length_b   1.000
_cell.length_c   1.000
_cell.angle_alpha   90.00
_cell.angle_beta   90.00
_cell.angle_gamma   90.00
#
_symmetry.space_group_name_H-M   'P 1'
#
loop_
_entity.id
_entity.type
_entity.pdbx_description
1 polymer ?
#
loop_
_entity_poly.entity_id
_entity_poly.type
_entity_poly.pdbx_seq_one_letter_code
_entity_poly.pdbx_strand_id
1 'polypeptide(L)'
;YIANTLFPILTDELSVNVTQEREGKKYVIHKEGLFSRREKLTADTTNLWLYEEDDAIIVGENRKYPWKLHGMFGASATSYGAIGENYILASGFGAKMAGGSWINTGEGGVIPEHLHTGANIVAQIGPGLFGYRDEGGNFSLEKFMEKAKESNIKAFELKFGQGAKIRGGHLEGQKVNEKIASVRNVREGETINSPNRFPFLKNAADTLYFIQRLQENGGKPVGMKIVIGQQEPLEDLFKTMKELNIYPDFITIDGSEGGSGATYKSMADSMGIPLIPALLTFIDTANHYGVRNKFKVFASGKLITPDKVAIALAIGADAVNSARGFMMASGCIMALQCNSGQCPSGVATTNPHYQKALDPYEKKWRIMNYVVSMRYSLFSLAAAAGVKSPRHLTREHIVFKDEVGRVVPLSELFPTSK
;
A
#
# COMPACT_ATOMS: atom_id res chain seq x y z
N TYR A 1 0.87 22.27 2.33
CA TYR A 1 0.60 22.38 3.78
C TYR A 1 -0.87 22.15 4.03
N ILE A 2 -1.24 21.70 5.22
CA ILE A 2 -2.65 21.60 5.63
C ILE A 2 -3.04 22.94 6.24
N ALA A 3 -4.09 23.56 5.73
CA ALA A 3 -4.64 24.79 6.30
C ALA A 3 -5.50 24.44 7.52
N ASN A 4 -5.29 25.16 8.63
CA ASN A 4 -6.15 25.04 9.81
C ASN A 4 -7.34 26.00 9.71
N THR A 5 -8.42 25.68 10.40
CA THR A 5 -9.53 26.61 10.65
C THR A 5 -9.30 27.40 11.95
N LEU A 6 -9.99 28.54 12.10
CA LEU A 6 -10.00 29.32 13.35
C LEU A 6 -10.79 28.61 14.46
N PHE A 7 -11.79 27.80 14.08
CA PHE A 7 -12.63 27.03 14.99
C PHE A 7 -12.56 25.53 14.66
N PRO A 8 -11.54 24.82 15.15
CA PRO A 8 -11.41 23.38 14.95
C PRO A 8 -12.60 22.58 15.50
N ILE A 9 -12.87 21.44 14.88
CA ILE A 9 -13.85 20.47 15.37
C ILE A 9 -13.37 19.90 16.71
N LEU A 10 -14.27 19.78 17.69
CA LEU A 10 -13.96 19.18 18.98
C LEU A 10 -13.82 17.64 18.85
N THR A 11 -13.14 17.02 19.82
CA THR A 11 -12.90 15.56 19.76
C THR A 11 -14.19 14.74 19.81
N ASP A 12 -15.19 15.21 20.55
CA ASP A 12 -16.52 14.60 20.67
C ASP A 12 -17.43 14.84 19.45
N GLU A 13 -17.04 15.74 18.55
CA GLU A 13 -17.75 16.03 17.29
C GLU A 13 -17.20 15.23 16.09
N LEU A 14 -16.08 14.53 16.27
CA LEU A 14 -15.45 13.70 15.24
C LEU A 14 -16.35 12.52 14.83
N SER A 15 -16.41 12.25 13.53
CA SER A 15 -17.02 11.04 12.96
C SER A 15 -15.99 9.90 13.02
N VAL A 16 -15.81 9.33 14.22
CA VAL A 16 -14.78 8.32 14.48
C VAL A 16 -15.29 7.20 15.38
N ASN A 17 -15.03 5.97 14.98
CA ASN A 17 -15.28 4.79 15.79
C ASN A 17 -14.09 4.51 16.71
N VAL A 18 -14.27 4.81 17.99
CA VAL A 18 -13.30 4.56 19.07
C VAL A 18 -13.81 3.54 20.09
N THR A 19 -14.89 2.81 19.80
CA THR A 19 -15.48 1.87 20.77
C THR A 19 -14.66 0.59 20.93
N GLN A 20 -13.79 0.29 19.96
CA GLN A 20 -12.92 -0.87 20.00
C GLN A 20 -11.59 -0.52 20.69
N GLU A 21 -11.47 -0.94 21.95
CA GLU A 21 -10.19 -0.98 22.64
C GLU A 21 -9.40 -2.24 22.28
N ARG A 22 -8.08 -2.09 22.22
CA ARG A 22 -7.14 -3.20 22.10
C ARG A 22 -6.03 -3.09 23.12
N GLU A 23 -5.62 -4.24 23.62
CA GLU A 23 -4.34 -4.36 24.32
C GLU A 23 -3.22 -3.89 23.37
N GLY A 24 -2.35 -3.07 23.90
CA GLY A 24 -1.14 -2.58 23.25
C GLY A 24 0.07 -2.84 24.15
N LYS A 25 1.25 -2.60 23.59
CA LYS A 25 2.48 -2.51 24.37
C LYS A 25 3.30 -1.33 23.90
N LYS A 26 3.95 -0.63 24.83
CA LYS A 26 4.86 0.48 24.53
C LYS A 26 6.18 0.34 25.28
N TYR A 27 7.23 0.87 24.66
CA TYR A 27 8.52 1.02 25.33
C TYR A 27 8.50 2.28 26.19
N VAL A 28 8.75 2.11 27.48
CA VAL A 28 8.94 3.22 28.41
C VAL A 28 10.43 3.36 28.69
N ILE A 29 10.96 4.55 28.45
CA ILE A 29 12.33 4.90 28.80
C ILE A 29 12.40 5.10 30.31
N HIS A 30 13.11 4.22 31.01
CA HIS A 30 13.30 4.30 32.46
C HIS A 30 14.52 5.12 32.84
N LYS A 31 15.54 5.13 31.97
CA LYS A 31 16.76 5.89 32.18
C LYS A 31 17.34 6.28 30.83
N GLU A 32 17.49 7.57 30.61
CA GLU A 32 18.24 8.14 29.50
C GLU A 32 19.49 8.81 30.07
N GLY A 33 20.66 8.38 29.63
CA GLY A 33 21.93 9.04 29.91
C GLY A 33 22.69 9.32 28.62
N LEU A 34 23.78 10.09 28.71
CA LEU A 34 24.56 10.52 27.54
C LEU A 34 25.00 9.38 26.60
N PHE A 35 25.27 8.18 27.16
CA PHE A 35 25.76 7.03 26.40
C PHE A 35 24.85 5.79 26.49
N SER A 36 23.74 5.84 27.23
CA SER A 36 22.91 4.64 27.44
C SER A 36 21.44 4.97 27.61
N ARG A 37 20.60 4.22 26.91
CA ARG A 37 19.14 4.17 27.10
C ARG A 37 18.75 2.83 27.70
N ARG A 38 17.94 2.84 28.76
CA ARG A 38 17.25 1.65 29.27
C ARG A 38 15.76 1.81 29.07
N GLU A 39 15.19 0.91 28.28
CA GLU A 39 13.77 0.86 27.98
C GLU A 39 13.18 -0.49 28.41
N LYS A 40 11.90 -0.48 28.79
CA LYS A 40 11.14 -1.69 29.10
C LYS A 40 9.83 -1.67 28.34
N LEU A 41 9.47 -2.82 27.79
CA LEU A 41 8.16 -3.01 27.18
C LEU A 41 7.11 -3.16 28.30
N THR A 42 6.10 -2.29 28.28
CA THR A 42 5.00 -2.23 29.26
C THR A 42 3.67 -2.42 28.55
N ALA A 43 2.70 -3.05 29.22
CA ALA A 43 1.34 -3.17 28.71
C ALA A 43 0.66 -1.80 28.68
N ASP A 44 -0.22 -1.61 27.69
CA ASP A 44 -1.01 -0.40 27.52
C ASP A 44 -2.34 -0.74 26.83
N THR A 45 -3.22 0.23 26.67
CA THR A 45 -4.46 0.11 25.89
C THR A 45 -4.60 1.25 24.90
N THR A 46 -5.27 1.02 23.78
CA THR A 46 -5.52 2.07 22.79
C THR A 46 -6.79 1.81 21.99
N ASN A 47 -7.48 2.89 21.62
CA ASN A 47 -8.59 2.86 20.67
C ASN A 47 -8.04 2.69 19.25
N LEU A 48 -8.83 2.08 18.35
CA LEU A 48 -8.35 1.79 16.99
C LEU A 48 -8.47 2.93 15.97
N TRP A 49 -9.21 4.00 16.32
CA TRP A 49 -9.44 5.19 15.48
C TRP A 49 -9.87 4.83 14.07
N LEU A 50 -11.03 4.19 13.95
CA LEU A 50 -11.59 3.71 12.68
C LEU A 50 -12.64 4.68 12.15
N TYR A 51 -12.90 4.64 10.84
CA TYR A 51 -14.06 5.29 10.27
C TYR A 51 -15.36 4.69 10.80
N GLU A 52 -16.34 5.57 11.03
CA GLU A 52 -17.73 5.17 11.17
C GLU A 52 -18.29 4.54 9.88
N GLU A 53 -19.47 3.95 9.99
CA GLU A 53 -20.11 3.22 8.88
C GLU A 53 -20.32 4.08 7.62
N ASP A 54 -20.72 5.33 7.80
CA ASP A 54 -20.97 6.28 6.69
C ASP A 54 -19.69 6.70 5.95
N ASP A 55 -18.55 6.67 6.65
CA ASP A 55 -17.23 7.01 6.09
C ASP A 55 -16.44 5.79 5.59
N ALA A 56 -16.96 4.58 5.81
CA ALA A 56 -16.28 3.34 5.42
C ALA A 56 -16.12 3.24 3.90
N ILE A 57 -14.94 2.77 3.46
CA ILE A 57 -14.63 2.64 2.04
C ILE A 57 -15.06 1.24 1.58
N ILE A 58 -15.95 1.17 0.59
CA ILE A 58 -16.34 -0.10 -0.05
C ILE A 58 -15.57 -0.22 -1.37
N VAL A 59 -14.65 -1.18 -1.43
CA VAL A 59 -13.92 -1.54 -2.66
C VAL A 59 -14.67 -2.66 -3.35
N GLY A 60 -14.99 -2.46 -4.63
CA GLY A 60 -15.72 -3.42 -5.46
C GLY A 60 -17.12 -3.71 -4.94
N GLU A 61 -17.93 -2.66 -4.76
CA GLU A 61 -19.32 -2.75 -4.26
C GLU A 61 -20.19 -3.75 -5.04
N ASN A 62 -19.93 -3.91 -6.34
CA ASN A 62 -20.64 -4.80 -7.26
C ASN A 62 -19.99 -6.18 -7.37
N ARG A 63 -19.07 -6.55 -6.47
CA ARG A 63 -18.43 -7.88 -6.46
C ARG A 63 -19.17 -8.79 -5.48
N LYS A 64 -19.02 -10.11 -5.63
CA LYS A 64 -19.64 -11.10 -4.74
C LYS A 64 -19.15 -10.95 -3.29
N TYR A 65 -17.89 -10.56 -3.13
CA TYR A 65 -17.23 -10.36 -1.85
C TYR A 65 -16.58 -8.97 -1.82
N PRO A 66 -17.37 -7.89 -1.66
CA PRO A 66 -16.84 -6.54 -1.57
C PRO A 66 -15.94 -6.40 -0.35
N TRP A 67 -14.93 -5.52 -0.43
CA TRP A 67 -14.04 -5.26 0.69
C TRP A 67 -14.40 -3.94 1.36
N LYS A 68 -14.96 -4.04 2.56
CA LYS A 68 -15.26 -2.90 3.42
C LYS A 68 -14.06 -2.54 4.30
N LEU A 69 -13.64 -1.29 4.22
CA LEU A 69 -12.45 -0.73 4.86
C LEU A 69 -12.85 0.38 5.84
N HIS A 70 -12.67 0.10 7.13
CA HIS A 70 -12.81 1.10 8.20
C HIS A 70 -11.50 1.83 8.52
N GLY A 71 -10.36 1.35 8.00
CA GLY A 71 -9.09 2.04 8.09
C GLY A 71 -8.62 2.48 6.70
N MET A 72 -7.98 3.63 6.63
CA MET A 72 -7.44 4.24 5.41
C MET A 72 -5.95 3.98 5.18
N PHE A 73 -5.30 3.16 6.01
CA PHE A 73 -3.85 2.99 5.99
C PHE A 73 -3.43 1.52 6.15
N GLY A 74 -2.61 1.04 5.23
CA GLY A 74 -2.07 -0.33 5.22
C GLY A 74 -0.70 -0.45 4.58
N ALA A 75 -0.15 -1.67 4.60
CA ALA A 75 1.18 -1.92 4.07
C ALA A 75 1.14 -2.01 2.54
N SER A 76 2.05 -1.30 1.87
CA SER A 76 2.25 -1.44 0.42
C SER A 76 2.96 -2.76 0.08
N ALA A 77 2.89 -3.14 -1.18
CA ALA A 77 3.42 -4.39 -1.71
C ALA A 77 4.91 -4.60 -1.40
N THR A 78 5.25 -5.71 -0.72
CA THR A 78 6.62 -6.17 -0.51
C THR A 78 6.70 -7.68 -0.71
N SER A 79 7.47 -8.14 -1.71
CA SER A 79 7.50 -9.54 -2.09
C SER A 79 8.24 -10.43 -1.10
N TYR A 80 7.68 -11.61 -0.81
CA TYR A 80 8.45 -12.70 -0.21
C TYR A 80 9.67 -13.02 -1.06
N GLY A 81 10.84 -13.10 -0.43
CA GLY A 81 12.15 -13.16 -1.09
C GLY A 81 12.88 -11.82 -1.05
N ALA A 82 12.18 -10.69 -1.30
CA ALA A 82 12.77 -9.39 -1.00
C ALA A 82 12.80 -9.15 0.52
N ILE A 83 11.70 -9.46 1.18
CA ILE A 83 11.56 -9.50 2.64
C ILE A 83 11.40 -10.96 3.13
N GLY A 84 11.63 -11.17 4.42
CA GLY A 84 11.55 -12.49 5.07
C GLY A 84 10.24 -12.76 5.81
N GLU A 85 10.12 -14.00 6.28
CA GLU A 85 8.99 -14.50 7.06
C GLU A 85 8.74 -13.66 8.31
N ASN A 86 9.78 -13.35 9.07
CA ASN A 86 9.64 -12.57 10.31
C ASN A 86 9.02 -11.18 10.06
N TYR A 87 9.39 -10.51 8.95
CA TYR A 87 8.76 -9.24 8.59
C TYR A 87 7.29 -9.40 8.19
N ILE A 88 6.97 -10.45 7.42
CA ILE A 88 5.57 -10.76 7.02
C ILE A 88 4.72 -11.00 8.26
N LEU A 89 5.20 -11.85 9.16
CA LEU A 89 4.52 -12.17 10.42
C LEU A 89 4.33 -10.92 11.28
N ALA A 90 5.40 -10.14 11.50
CA ALA A 90 5.31 -8.90 12.26
C ALA A 90 4.26 -7.94 11.67
N SER A 91 4.35 -7.69 10.37
CA SER A 91 3.48 -6.74 9.66
C SER A 91 2.03 -7.19 9.64
N GLY A 92 1.78 -8.48 9.36
CA GLY A 92 0.44 -9.02 9.34
C GLY A 92 -0.18 -9.07 10.73
N PHE A 93 0.52 -9.55 11.76
CA PHE A 93 0.01 -9.54 13.13
C PHE A 93 -0.29 -8.11 13.59
N GLY A 94 0.62 -7.16 13.36
CA GLY A 94 0.40 -5.76 13.71
C GLY A 94 -0.79 -5.13 12.97
N ALA A 95 -0.91 -5.37 11.66
CA ALA A 95 -2.05 -4.90 10.86
C ALA A 95 -3.38 -5.51 11.30
N LYS A 96 -3.39 -6.81 11.64
CA LYS A 96 -4.58 -7.49 12.19
C LYS A 96 -4.99 -6.89 13.53
N MET A 97 -4.05 -6.68 14.44
CA MET A 97 -4.29 -6.11 15.76
C MET A 97 -4.81 -4.68 15.68
N ALA A 98 -4.30 -3.87 14.76
CA ALA A 98 -4.77 -2.50 14.54
C ALA A 98 -6.21 -2.42 14.01
N GLY A 99 -6.79 -3.51 13.48
CA GLY A 99 -8.11 -3.52 12.84
C GLY A 99 -8.16 -2.62 11.58
N GLY A 100 -9.01 -2.94 10.60
CA GLY A 100 -9.17 -2.09 9.40
C GLY A 100 -7.91 -1.82 8.57
N SER A 101 -6.78 -2.50 8.84
CA SER A 101 -5.53 -2.42 8.07
C SER A 101 -5.32 -3.71 7.26
N TRP A 102 -4.31 -3.72 6.41
CA TRP A 102 -3.97 -4.84 5.53
C TRP A 102 -2.47 -4.91 5.26
N ILE A 103 -2.06 -6.04 4.71
CA ILE A 103 -0.75 -6.22 4.09
C ILE A 103 -0.91 -6.55 2.61
N ASN A 104 0.11 -6.24 1.81
CA ASN A 104 0.15 -6.60 0.39
C ASN A 104 1.35 -7.51 0.12
N THR A 105 1.10 -8.66 -0.51
CA THR A 105 2.09 -9.75 -0.69
C THR A 105 3.23 -9.40 -1.64
N GLY A 106 3.06 -8.36 -2.45
CA GLY A 106 3.93 -8.10 -3.60
C GLY A 106 3.97 -9.23 -4.62
N GLU A 107 4.89 -9.13 -5.57
CA GLU A 107 5.03 -10.04 -6.71
C GLU A 107 5.56 -11.45 -6.36
N GLY A 108 5.78 -11.76 -5.07
CA GLY A 108 6.43 -13.00 -4.64
C GLY A 108 5.52 -14.21 -4.54
N GLY A 109 4.20 -14.02 -4.73
CA GLY A 109 3.17 -15.01 -4.43
C GLY A 109 2.72 -14.98 -2.96
N VAL A 110 1.65 -15.73 -2.67
CA VAL A 110 1.09 -15.86 -1.33
C VAL A 110 1.67 -17.09 -0.64
N ILE A 111 2.41 -16.88 0.45
CA ILE A 111 2.97 -17.94 1.31
C ILE A 111 2.15 -18.14 2.61
N PRO A 112 2.27 -19.30 3.30
CA PRO A 112 1.52 -19.59 4.52
C PRO A 112 1.62 -18.53 5.61
N GLU A 113 2.78 -17.88 5.77
CA GLU A 113 2.98 -16.82 6.77
C GLU A 113 2.06 -15.62 6.56
N HIS A 114 1.73 -15.27 5.31
CA HIS A 114 0.75 -14.21 5.06
C HIS A 114 -0.61 -14.59 5.64
N LEU A 115 -1.07 -15.81 5.34
CA LEU A 115 -2.39 -16.32 5.76
C LEU A 115 -2.46 -16.52 7.28
N HIS A 116 -1.39 -17.06 7.87
CA HIS A 116 -1.27 -17.31 9.31
C HIS A 116 -1.45 -16.05 10.15
N THR A 117 -1.11 -14.87 9.60
CA THR A 117 -1.27 -13.61 10.34
C THR A 117 -2.71 -13.24 10.66
N GLY A 118 -3.69 -13.80 9.94
CA GLY A 118 -5.10 -13.44 10.09
C GLY A 118 -5.47 -12.04 9.57
N ALA A 119 -4.52 -11.31 8.99
CA ALA A 119 -4.71 -9.98 8.43
C ALA A 119 -5.54 -10.02 7.13
N ASN A 120 -6.13 -8.88 6.78
CA ASN A 120 -6.60 -8.66 5.41
C ASN A 120 -5.40 -8.58 4.47
N ILE A 121 -5.50 -9.22 3.31
CA ILE A 121 -4.42 -9.32 2.33
C ILE A 121 -4.87 -8.78 0.99
N VAL A 122 -4.05 -7.91 0.40
CA VAL A 122 -4.08 -7.62 -1.03
C VAL A 122 -3.04 -8.52 -1.70
N ALA A 123 -3.49 -9.42 -2.56
CA ALA A 123 -2.62 -10.36 -3.23
C ALA A 123 -2.18 -9.77 -4.58
N GLN A 124 -0.91 -9.38 -4.67
CA GLN A 124 -0.39 -8.73 -5.88
C GLN A 124 0.08 -9.77 -6.90
N ILE A 125 -0.25 -9.52 -8.17
CA ILE A 125 0.14 -10.32 -9.33
C ILE A 125 1.07 -9.45 -10.17
N GLY A 126 2.33 -9.87 -10.33
CA GLY A 126 3.30 -9.18 -11.19
C GLY A 126 3.47 -9.87 -12.55
N PRO A 127 4.23 -9.26 -13.48
CA PRO A 127 4.50 -9.83 -14.81
C PRO A 127 5.14 -11.21 -14.82
N GLY A 128 5.82 -11.60 -13.74
CA GLY A 128 6.40 -12.95 -13.57
C GLY A 128 5.37 -14.03 -13.21
N LEU A 129 4.14 -13.63 -12.87
CA LEU A 129 3.01 -14.51 -12.53
C LEU A 129 3.31 -15.51 -11.40
N PHE A 130 4.25 -15.19 -10.51
CA PHE A 130 4.63 -16.07 -9.42
C PHE A 130 3.45 -16.32 -8.47
N GLY A 131 3.17 -17.60 -8.19
CA GLY A 131 1.98 -18.04 -7.47
C GLY A 131 0.70 -18.13 -8.30
N TYR A 132 0.72 -17.74 -9.58
CA TYR A 132 -0.45 -17.68 -10.49
C TYR A 132 -0.16 -18.26 -11.88
N ARG A 133 0.90 -19.06 -12.03
CA ARG A 133 1.34 -19.59 -13.31
C ARG A 133 1.34 -21.11 -13.38
N ASP A 134 1.04 -21.65 -14.55
CA ASP A 134 1.21 -23.07 -14.85
C ASP A 134 2.71 -23.46 -14.97
N GLU A 135 2.97 -24.72 -15.32
CA GLU A 135 4.34 -25.22 -15.52
C GLU A 135 5.04 -24.56 -16.72
N GLY A 136 4.27 -24.10 -17.71
CA GLY A 136 4.77 -23.36 -18.87
C GLY A 136 5.02 -21.86 -18.59
N GLY A 137 4.74 -21.39 -17.37
CA GLY A 137 4.89 -19.99 -17.00
C GLY A 137 3.77 -19.06 -17.47
N ASN A 138 2.68 -19.60 -18.03
CA ASN A 138 1.51 -18.82 -18.44
C ASN A 138 0.55 -18.66 -17.26
N PHE A 139 -0.34 -17.66 -17.35
CA PHE A 139 -1.34 -17.43 -16.30
C PHE A 139 -2.29 -18.62 -16.15
N SER A 140 -2.40 -19.14 -14.93
CA SER A 140 -3.33 -20.21 -14.57
C SER A 140 -4.52 -19.64 -13.80
N LEU A 141 -5.70 -19.69 -14.43
CA LEU A 141 -6.95 -19.29 -13.79
C LEU A 141 -7.28 -20.18 -12.60
N GLU A 142 -6.94 -21.47 -12.65
CA GLU A 142 -7.14 -22.42 -11.56
C GLU A 142 -6.37 -22.00 -10.30
N LYS A 143 -5.06 -21.73 -10.42
CA LYS A 143 -4.24 -21.26 -9.29
C LYS A 143 -4.73 -19.93 -8.73
N PHE A 144 -5.18 -19.02 -9.60
CA PHE A 144 -5.83 -17.79 -9.16
C PHE A 144 -7.09 -18.08 -8.33
N MET A 145 -7.95 -18.99 -8.81
CA MET A 145 -9.19 -19.37 -8.13
C MET A 145 -8.94 -20.03 -6.78
N GLU A 146 -7.89 -20.84 -6.64
CA GLU A 146 -7.45 -21.37 -5.34
C GLU A 146 -7.15 -20.24 -4.35
N LYS A 147 -6.36 -19.24 -4.76
CA LYS A 147 -6.09 -18.07 -3.91
C LYS A 147 -7.35 -17.24 -3.67
N ALA A 148 -8.24 -17.14 -4.64
CA ALA A 148 -9.50 -16.41 -4.48
C ALA A 148 -10.42 -17.05 -3.42
N LYS A 149 -10.28 -18.34 -3.10
CA LYS A 149 -11.03 -19.00 -2.02
C LYS A 149 -10.52 -18.61 -0.62
N GLU A 150 -9.28 -18.14 -0.48
CA GLU A 150 -8.69 -17.79 0.82
C GLU A 150 -9.38 -16.60 1.46
N SER A 151 -9.93 -16.78 2.67
CA SER A 151 -10.76 -15.75 3.33
C SER A 151 -9.98 -14.48 3.71
N ASN A 152 -8.68 -14.60 3.97
CA ASN A 152 -7.79 -13.48 4.26
C ASN A 152 -7.57 -12.56 3.06
N ILE A 153 -7.59 -13.11 1.83
CA ILE A 153 -7.36 -12.33 0.62
C ILE A 153 -8.63 -11.54 0.33
N LYS A 154 -8.55 -10.21 0.47
CA LYS A 154 -9.68 -9.30 0.27
C LYS A 154 -9.70 -8.67 -1.12
N ALA A 155 -8.56 -8.60 -1.79
CA ALA A 155 -8.45 -8.03 -3.12
C ALA A 155 -7.23 -8.59 -3.86
N PHE A 156 -7.24 -8.47 -5.18
CA PHE A 156 -6.10 -8.74 -6.06
C PHE A 156 -5.62 -7.46 -6.74
N GLU A 157 -4.32 -7.32 -6.96
CA GLU A 157 -3.73 -6.14 -7.59
C GLU A 157 -2.79 -6.54 -8.73
N LEU A 158 -3.11 -6.12 -9.96
CA LEU A 158 -2.21 -6.27 -11.11
C LEU A 158 -1.15 -5.18 -11.08
N LYS A 159 0.12 -5.55 -10.96
CA LYS A 159 1.23 -4.58 -10.89
C LYS A 159 1.82 -4.30 -12.27
N PHE A 160 1.52 -3.12 -12.82
CA PHE A 160 2.10 -2.62 -14.07
C PHE A 160 3.39 -1.86 -13.83
N GLY A 161 3.52 -1.18 -12.68
CA GLY A 161 4.72 -0.46 -12.30
C GLY A 161 4.88 -0.32 -10.79
N GLN A 162 6.08 0.05 -10.36
CA GLN A 162 6.34 0.56 -9.02
C GLN A 162 7.28 1.75 -9.14
N GLY A 163 7.22 2.71 -8.21
CA GLY A 163 7.98 3.97 -8.33
C GLY A 163 9.48 3.76 -8.62
N ALA A 164 10.10 2.81 -7.92
CA ALA A 164 11.53 2.50 -8.07
C ALA A 164 11.93 1.79 -9.38
N LYS A 165 10.97 1.25 -10.14
CA LYS A 165 11.20 0.58 -11.43
C LYS A 165 9.90 0.33 -12.21
N ILE A 166 9.90 0.75 -13.47
CA ILE A 166 8.78 0.55 -14.40
C ILE A 166 8.94 -0.78 -15.14
N ARG A 167 9.04 -1.86 -14.36
CA ARG A 167 9.16 -3.25 -14.84
C ARG A 167 8.80 -4.27 -13.75
N GLY A 168 8.82 -5.56 -14.10
CA GLY A 168 8.66 -6.65 -13.15
C GLY A 168 9.75 -6.71 -12.06
N GLY A 169 9.49 -7.57 -11.08
CA GLY A 169 10.41 -7.84 -9.97
C GLY A 169 11.80 -8.31 -10.41
N HIS A 170 12.78 -8.03 -9.54
CA HIS A 170 14.15 -8.54 -9.63
C HIS A 170 14.50 -9.10 -8.26
N LEU A 171 15.00 -10.34 -8.22
CA LEU A 171 15.46 -10.99 -7.00
C LEU A 171 16.76 -11.74 -7.32
N GLU A 172 17.83 -11.36 -6.62
CA GLU A 172 19.14 -11.97 -6.79
C GLU A 172 19.10 -13.46 -6.43
N GLY A 173 19.77 -14.30 -7.22
CA GLY A 173 19.81 -15.75 -7.04
C GLY A 173 20.26 -16.18 -5.64
N GLN A 174 21.19 -15.45 -5.02
CA GLN A 174 21.62 -15.68 -3.64
C GLN A 174 20.51 -15.59 -2.58
N LYS A 175 19.39 -14.94 -2.92
CA LYS A 175 18.20 -14.86 -2.05
C LYS A 175 17.16 -15.93 -2.38
N VAL A 176 17.30 -16.65 -3.50
CA VAL A 176 16.36 -17.69 -3.94
C VAL A 176 16.75 -19.01 -3.29
N ASN A 177 16.18 -19.26 -2.11
CA ASN A 177 16.26 -20.54 -1.41
C ASN A 177 15.18 -21.52 -1.90
N GLU A 178 15.25 -22.77 -1.45
CA GLU A 178 14.26 -23.83 -1.75
C GLU A 178 12.79 -23.39 -1.60
N LYS A 179 12.46 -22.67 -0.51
CA LYS A 179 11.09 -22.21 -0.26
C LYS A 179 10.64 -21.14 -1.27
N ILE A 180 11.52 -20.23 -1.68
CA ILE A 180 11.21 -19.25 -2.73
C ILE A 180 11.10 -19.95 -4.08
N ALA A 181 12.00 -20.88 -4.37
CA ALA A 181 12.02 -21.66 -5.59
C ALA A 181 10.69 -22.41 -5.78
N SER A 182 10.19 -23.08 -4.75
CA SER A 182 8.90 -23.78 -4.79
C SER A 182 7.70 -22.84 -4.96
N VAL A 183 7.62 -21.75 -4.18
CA VAL A 183 6.53 -20.76 -4.27
C VAL A 183 6.47 -20.12 -5.65
N ARG A 184 7.63 -19.86 -6.26
CA ARG A 184 7.75 -19.18 -7.55
C ARG A 184 7.83 -20.13 -8.74
N ASN A 185 7.92 -21.44 -8.52
CA ASN A 185 8.15 -22.45 -9.55
C ASN A 185 9.40 -22.12 -10.40
N VAL A 186 10.55 -21.88 -9.76
CA VAL A 186 11.87 -21.62 -10.38
C VAL A 186 12.93 -22.51 -9.74
N ARG A 187 14.17 -22.55 -10.28
CA ARG A 187 15.26 -23.30 -9.65
C ARG A 187 15.87 -22.53 -8.48
N GLU A 188 16.35 -23.26 -7.48
CA GLU A 188 17.10 -22.66 -6.38
C GLU A 188 18.38 -21.99 -6.90
N GLY A 189 18.74 -20.83 -6.33
CA GLY A 189 19.91 -20.05 -6.76
C GLY A 189 19.73 -19.29 -8.08
N GLU A 190 18.63 -19.48 -8.80
CA GLU A 190 18.37 -18.81 -10.08
C GLU A 190 17.96 -17.35 -9.87
N THR A 191 18.70 -16.40 -10.47
CA THR A 191 18.31 -14.99 -10.43
C THR A 191 17.00 -14.78 -11.18
N ILE A 192 16.03 -14.20 -10.48
CA ILE A 192 14.71 -13.93 -11.04
C ILE A 192 14.70 -12.53 -11.63
N ASN A 193 14.52 -12.47 -12.95
CA ASN A 193 14.38 -11.23 -13.70
C ASN A 193 13.04 -11.25 -14.45
N SER A 194 12.01 -10.66 -13.87
CA SER A 194 10.66 -10.70 -14.46
C SER A 194 10.54 -9.83 -15.71
N PRO A 195 9.62 -10.18 -16.63
CA PRO A 195 9.31 -9.36 -17.79
C PRO A 195 8.92 -7.92 -17.42
N ASN A 196 9.11 -6.98 -18.34
CA ASN A 196 8.78 -5.57 -18.10
C ASN A 196 7.27 -5.30 -18.05
N ARG A 197 6.47 -6.15 -18.71
CA ARG A 197 5.00 -6.11 -18.73
C ARG A 197 4.44 -7.52 -18.74
N PHE A 198 3.15 -7.66 -18.44
CA PHE A 198 2.42 -8.91 -18.70
C PHE A 198 2.49 -9.23 -20.20
N PRO A 199 3.05 -10.37 -20.63
CA PRO A 199 3.28 -10.63 -22.06
C PRO A 199 1.99 -10.60 -22.90
N PHE A 200 0.88 -11.06 -22.30
CA PHE A 200 -0.43 -11.16 -22.92
C PHE A 200 -1.30 -9.90 -22.83
N LEU A 201 -0.86 -8.85 -22.12
CA LEU A 201 -1.57 -7.56 -22.07
C LEU A 201 -0.80 -6.54 -22.93
N LYS A 202 -1.40 -6.13 -24.05
CA LYS A 202 -0.75 -5.24 -25.03
C LYS A 202 -1.33 -3.82 -25.03
N ASN A 203 -2.55 -3.65 -24.52
CA ASN A 203 -3.27 -2.38 -24.51
C ASN A 203 -4.25 -2.30 -23.32
N ALA A 204 -4.98 -1.18 -23.23
CA ALA A 204 -6.00 -0.96 -22.21
C ALA A 204 -7.15 -1.98 -22.28
N ALA A 205 -7.62 -2.35 -23.48
CA ALA A 205 -8.72 -3.29 -23.66
C ALA A 205 -8.36 -4.69 -23.13
N ASP A 206 -7.19 -5.23 -23.51
CA ASP A 206 -6.68 -6.51 -22.99
C ASP A 206 -6.63 -6.51 -21.46
N THR A 207 -6.16 -5.39 -20.89
CA THR A 207 -6.06 -5.20 -19.44
C THR A 207 -7.43 -5.24 -18.77
N LEU A 208 -8.40 -4.51 -19.31
CA LEU A 208 -9.75 -4.43 -18.75
C LEU A 208 -10.48 -5.77 -18.87
N TYR A 209 -10.43 -6.46 -20.00
CA TYR A 209 -11.00 -7.80 -20.14
C TYR A 209 -10.36 -8.80 -19.18
N PHE A 210 -9.05 -8.70 -18.96
CA PHE A 210 -8.38 -9.56 -17.99
C PHE A 210 -8.83 -9.26 -16.55
N ILE A 211 -8.92 -7.99 -16.17
CA ILE A 211 -9.47 -7.56 -14.87
C ILE A 211 -10.89 -8.09 -14.68
N GLN A 212 -11.77 -7.92 -15.68
CA GLN A 212 -13.13 -8.45 -15.65
C GLN A 212 -13.14 -9.97 -15.44
N ARG A 213 -12.34 -10.71 -16.20
CA ARG A 213 -12.21 -12.17 -16.05
C ARG A 213 -11.84 -12.55 -14.61
N LEU A 214 -10.90 -11.85 -13.98
CA LEU A 214 -10.51 -12.10 -12.59
C LEU A 214 -11.62 -11.76 -11.59
N GLN A 215 -12.34 -10.65 -11.82
CA GLN A 215 -13.47 -10.22 -10.99
C GLN A 215 -14.62 -11.24 -11.04
N GLU A 216 -14.99 -11.70 -12.24
CA GLU A 216 -16.09 -12.64 -12.46
C GLU A 216 -15.78 -14.02 -11.88
N ASN A 217 -14.57 -14.52 -12.09
CA ASN A 217 -14.19 -15.84 -11.60
C ASN A 217 -13.91 -15.81 -10.08
N GLY A 218 -13.11 -14.85 -9.61
CA GLY A 218 -12.70 -14.77 -8.20
C GLY A 218 -13.75 -14.19 -7.26
N GLY A 219 -14.70 -13.39 -7.78
CA GLY A 219 -15.76 -12.75 -7.02
C GLY A 219 -15.30 -11.64 -6.05
N LYS A 220 -14.00 -11.29 -6.06
CA LYS A 220 -13.36 -10.32 -5.16
C LYS A 220 -12.90 -9.09 -5.93
N PRO A 221 -12.68 -7.95 -5.26
CA PRO A 221 -12.09 -6.77 -5.86
C PRO A 221 -10.78 -7.06 -6.60
N VAL A 222 -10.65 -6.54 -7.81
CA VAL A 222 -9.44 -6.58 -8.62
C VAL A 222 -9.09 -5.16 -9.05
N GLY A 223 -7.88 -4.74 -8.71
CA GLY A 223 -7.34 -3.44 -9.06
C GLY A 223 -6.04 -3.54 -9.83
N MET A 224 -5.44 -2.37 -10.07
CA MET A 224 -4.15 -2.25 -10.72
C MET A 224 -3.26 -1.24 -10.03
N LYS A 225 -1.95 -1.48 -10.05
CA LYS A 225 -0.93 -0.55 -9.55
C LYS A 225 -0.13 0.01 -10.70
N ILE A 226 -0.12 1.34 -10.80
CA ILE A 226 0.54 2.08 -11.88
C ILE A 226 1.49 3.14 -11.33
N VAL A 227 2.41 3.57 -12.21
CA VAL A 227 3.25 4.74 -12.03
C VAL A 227 2.98 5.63 -13.23
N ILE A 228 2.72 6.91 -13.00
CA ILE A 228 2.43 7.85 -14.06
C ILE A 228 3.75 8.45 -14.53
N GLY A 229 4.03 8.32 -15.83
CA GLY A 229 5.16 9.00 -16.49
C GLY A 229 4.70 10.06 -17.49
N GLN A 230 3.53 9.86 -18.08
CA GLN A 230 2.91 10.74 -19.08
C GLN A 230 1.39 10.66 -18.91
N GLN A 231 0.68 11.70 -19.35
CA GLN A 231 -0.79 11.78 -19.24
C GLN A 231 -1.51 10.98 -20.33
N GLU A 232 -1.02 10.94 -21.56
CA GLU A 232 -1.69 10.30 -22.70
C GLU A 232 -2.09 8.83 -22.46
N PRO A 233 -1.25 7.94 -21.89
CA PRO A 233 -1.65 6.55 -21.60
C PRO A 233 -2.78 6.43 -20.58
N LEU A 234 -2.92 7.42 -19.70
CA LEU A 234 -4.03 7.46 -18.73
C LEU A 234 -5.34 7.81 -19.43
N GLU A 235 -5.31 8.74 -20.37
CA GLU A 235 -6.46 9.12 -21.17
C GLU A 235 -6.97 7.96 -22.03
N ASP A 236 -6.05 7.23 -22.67
CA ASP A 236 -6.38 6.01 -23.42
C ASP A 236 -7.11 5.00 -22.52
N LEU A 237 -6.53 4.70 -21.34
CA LEU A 237 -7.14 3.80 -20.36
C LEU A 237 -8.57 4.24 -19.98
N PHE A 238 -8.79 5.51 -19.68
CA PHE A 238 -10.12 6.00 -19.28
C PHE A 238 -11.13 6.06 -20.42
N LYS A 239 -10.70 6.37 -21.66
CA LYS A 239 -11.54 6.24 -22.86
C LYS A 239 -12.00 4.79 -23.03
N THR A 240 -11.06 3.84 -22.99
CA THR A 240 -11.38 2.41 -23.13
C THR A 240 -12.27 1.91 -22.00
N MET A 241 -12.07 2.36 -20.74
CA MET A 241 -12.97 2.02 -19.62
C MET A 241 -14.42 2.42 -19.91
N LYS A 242 -14.64 3.61 -20.49
CA LYS A 242 -15.99 4.09 -20.85
C LYS A 242 -16.58 3.30 -22.02
N GLU A 243 -15.79 3.08 -23.06
CA GLU A 243 -16.21 2.35 -24.25
C GLU A 243 -16.62 0.92 -23.93
N LEU A 244 -15.84 0.22 -23.10
CA LEU A 244 -16.12 -1.15 -22.71
C LEU A 244 -17.08 -1.26 -21.51
N ASN A 245 -17.27 -0.17 -20.77
CA ASN A 245 -17.98 -0.14 -19.49
C ASN A 245 -17.41 -1.17 -18.47
N ILE A 246 -16.08 -1.32 -18.47
CA ILE A 246 -15.33 -2.19 -17.56
C ILE A 246 -14.40 -1.33 -16.72
N TYR A 247 -14.42 -1.52 -15.41
CA TYR A 247 -13.62 -0.74 -14.47
C TYR A 247 -12.91 -1.67 -13.47
N PRO A 248 -11.61 -1.42 -13.15
CA PRO A 248 -11.01 -1.99 -11.95
C PRO A 248 -11.76 -1.51 -10.71
N ASP A 249 -11.74 -2.29 -9.63
CA ASP A 249 -12.40 -1.89 -8.38
C ASP A 249 -11.58 -0.84 -7.61
N PHE A 250 -10.26 -0.82 -7.83
CA PHE A 250 -9.36 0.20 -7.31
C PHE A 250 -8.12 0.38 -8.20
N ILE A 251 -7.50 1.56 -8.11
CA ILE A 251 -6.23 1.87 -8.78
C ILE A 251 -5.26 2.43 -7.75
N THR A 252 -4.10 1.79 -7.60
CA THR A 252 -2.99 2.27 -6.77
C THR A 252 -2.06 3.14 -7.61
N ILE A 253 -1.90 4.42 -7.23
CA ILE A 253 -0.93 5.35 -7.78
C ILE A 253 0.34 5.29 -6.95
N ASP A 254 1.44 4.84 -7.54
CA ASP A 254 2.76 4.79 -6.90
C ASP A 254 3.65 5.91 -7.43
N GLY A 255 4.06 6.83 -6.57
CA GLY A 255 4.99 7.90 -6.93
C GLY A 255 6.40 7.38 -7.19
N SER A 256 7.18 8.09 -8.02
CA SER A 256 8.57 7.73 -8.38
C SER A 256 9.49 7.56 -7.17
N GLU A 257 9.16 8.16 -6.04
CA GLU A 257 9.88 8.02 -4.79
C GLU A 257 9.67 6.66 -4.06
N GLY A 258 8.94 5.72 -4.68
CA GLY A 258 8.74 4.35 -4.19
C GLY A 258 10.04 3.60 -3.87
N GLY A 259 9.95 2.58 -3.00
CA GLY A 259 11.10 1.75 -2.63
C GLY A 259 11.29 0.52 -3.52
N SER A 260 12.46 -0.10 -3.45
CA SER A 260 12.70 -1.45 -3.98
C SER A 260 13.73 -2.20 -3.14
N GLY A 261 13.59 -3.52 -3.06
CA GLY A 261 14.63 -4.39 -2.51
C GLY A 261 15.82 -4.56 -3.44
N ALA A 262 15.59 -4.49 -4.76
CA ALA A 262 16.62 -4.51 -5.80
C ALA A 262 16.09 -3.84 -7.08
N THR A 263 16.85 -2.90 -7.63
CA THR A 263 16.47 -2.13 -8.83
C THR A 263 17.70 -1.57 -9.53
N TYR A 264 17.51 -1.13 -10.77
CA TYR A 264 18.50 -0.38 -11.53
C TYR A 264 18.48 1.08 -11.06
N LYS A 265 19.66 1.60 -10.72
CA LYS A 265 19.78 2.96 -10.17
C LYS A 265 19.23 4.03 -11.13
N SER A 266 19.50 3.89 -12.42
CA SER A 266 18.97 4.80 -13.45
C SER A 266 17.44 4.86 -13.48
N MET A 267 16.75 3.73 -13.26
CA MET A 267 15.29 3.74 -13.19
C MET A 267 14.80 4.37 -11.89
N ALA A 268 15.43 4.03 -10.77
CA ALA A 268 15.03 4.54 -9.46
C ALA A 268 15.21 6.05 -9.31
N ASP A 269 16.20 6.62 -10.00
CA ASP A 269 16.53 8.05 -9.90
C ASP A 269 15.76 8.91 -10.91
N SER A 270 15.30 8.36 -12.04
CA SER A 270 14.83 9.17 -13.18
C SER A 270 13.45 8.84 -13.75
N MET A 271 12.82 7.72 -13.37
CA MET A 271 11.58 7.29 -14.01
C MET A 271 10.34 7.56 -13.15
N GLY A 272 9.28 8.04 -13.81
CA GLY A 272 7.98 8.32 -13.19
C GLY A 272 7.90 9.70 -12.52
N ILE A 273 6.68 10.13 -12.28
CA ILE A 273 6.36 11.41 -11.64
C ILE A 273 6.25 11.20 -10.11
N PRO A 274 6.68 12.17 -9.28
CA PRO A 274 6.46 12.11 -7.83
C PRO A 274 4.98 11.99 -7.47
N LEU A 275 4.66 11.40 -6.31
CA LEU A 275 3.28 11.03 -5.97
C LEU A 275 2.28 12.19 -6.05
N ILE A 276 2.62 13.35 -5.49
CA ILE A 276 1.69 14.49 -5.42
C ILE A 276 1.24 14.96 -6.82
N PRO A 277 2.16 15.33 -7.74
CA PRO A 277 1.76 15.67 -9.10
C PRO A 277 1.10 14.48 -9.84
N ALA A 278 1.59 13.25 -9.66
CA ALA A 278 0.97 12.07 -10.28
C ALA A 278 -0.49 11.89 -9.85
N LEU A 279 -0.78 12.06 -8.55
CA LEU A 279 -2.13 11.93 -8.01
C LEU A 279 -3.04 13.06 -8.48
N LEU A 280 -2.54 14.31 -8.56
CA LEU A 280 -3.29 15.43 -9.14
C LEU A 280 -3.67 15.15 -10.59
N THR A 281 -2.68 14.81 -11.44
CA THR A 281 -2.93 14.42 -12.84
C THR A 281 -3.94 13.30 -12.92
N PHE A 282 -3.80 12.25 -12.12
CA PHE A 282 -4.70 11.11 -12.15
C PHE A 282 -6.15 11.49 -11.82
N ILE A 283 -6.36 12.22 -10.73
CA ILE A 283 -7.69 12.59 -10.26
C ILE A 283 -8.34 13.57 -11.25
N ASP A 284 -7.61 14.54 -11.77
CA ASP A 284 -8.14 15.53 -12.70
C ASP A 284 -8.50 14.90 -14.04
N THR A 285 -7.65 14.01 -14.57
CA THR A 285 -7.98 13.25 -15.78
C THR A 285 -9.18 12.33 -15.52
N ALA A 286 -9.26 11.64 -14.38
CA ALA A 286 -10.39 10.75 -14.08
C ALA A 286 -11.71 11.52 -13.96
N ASN A 287 -11.68 12.74 -13.41
CA ASN A 287 -12.83 13.64 -13.34
C ASN A 287 -13.22 14.15 -14.73
N HIS A 288 -12.25 14.59 -15.55
CA HIS A 288 -12.47 15.05 -16.92
C HIS A 288 -13.19 13.99 -17.78
N TYR A 289 -12.81 12.72 -17.64
CA TYR A 289 -13.46 11.63 -18.34
C TYR A 289 -14.77 11.16 -17.66
N GLY A 290 -15.08 11.63 -16.44
CA GLY A 290 -16.28 11.26 -15.70
C GLY A 290 -16.24 9.84 -15.10
N VAL A 291 -15.04 9.30 -14.86
CA VAL A 291 -14.84 7.92 -14.39
C VAL A 291 -14.36 7.83 -12.94
N ARG A 292 -14.01 8.96 -12.28
CA ARG A 292 -13.48 8.98 -10.90
C ARG A 292 -14.32 8.18 -9.90
N ASN A 293 -15.65 8.22 -10.02
CA ASN A 293 -16.56 7.54 -9.09
C ASN A 293 -16.71 6.03 -9.34
N LYS A 294 -16.08 5.48 -10.39
CA LYS A 294 -16.20 4.06 -10.76
C LYS A 294 -15.23 3.14 -10.03
N PHE A 295 -14.22 3.69 -9.35
CA PHE A 295 -13.18 2.94 -8.65
C PHE A 295 -12.66 3.70 -7.43
N LYS A 296 -11.99 2.99 -6.51
CA LYS A 296 -11.27 3.63 -5.39
C LYS A 296 -9.82 3.93 -5.76
N VAL A 297 -9.25 4.99 -5.20
CA VAL A 297 -7.86 5.40 -5.48
C VAL A 297 -6.99 5.18 -4.26
N PHE A 298 -5.92 4.40 -4.42
CA PHE A 298 -4.97 4.13 -3.35
C PHE A 298 -3.68 4.89 -3.65
N ALA A 299 -3.16 5.68 -2.71
CA ALA A 299 -1.90 6.40 -2.90
C ALA A 299 -0.73 5.66 -2.23
N SER A 300 0.42 5.61 -2.91
CA SER A 300 1.66 4.98 -2.44
C SER A 300 2.85 5.81 -2.90
N GLY A 301 3.85 6.01 -2.03
CA GLY A 301 5.04 6.83 -2.36
C GLY A 301 5.49 7.69 -1.19
N LYS A 302 6.42 7.17 -0.37
CA LYS A 302 6.96 7.81 0.85
C LYS A 302 5.92 8.49 1.79
N LEU A 303 4.67 8.02 1.78
CA LEU A 303 3.63 8.41 2.73
C LEU A 303 3.87 7.70 4.08
N ILE A 304 4.74 8.30 4.90
CA ILE A 304 5.21 7.72 6.18
C ILE A 304 4.64 8.46 7.39
N THR A 305 4.26 9.73 7.20
CA THR A 305 3.80 10.64 8.25
C THR A 305 2.35 11.09 7.96
N PRO A 306 1.56 11.38 9.00
CA PRO A 306 0.13 11.66 8.87
C PRO A 306 -0.17 12.92 8.05
N ASP A 307 0.69 13.94 8.10
CA ASP A 307 0.56 15.17 7.30
C ASP A 307 0.57 14.88 5.79
N LYS A 308 1.49 14.02 5.34
CA LYS A 308 1.58 13.63 3.92
C LYS A 308 0.42 12.74 3.50
N VAL A 309 -0.02 11.85 4.41
CA VAL A 309 -1.19 10.99 4.18
C VAL A 309 -2.45 11.86 4.04
N ALA A 310 -2.64 12.86 4.92
CA ALA A 310 -3.75 13.81 4.84
C ALA A 310 -3.73 14.61 3.54
N ILE A 311 -2.56 15.07 3.07
CA ILE A 311 -2.45 15.73 1.75
C ILE A 311 -2.89 14.80 0.62
N ALA A 312 -2.47 13.52 0.62
CA ALA A 312 -2.88 12.57 -0.41
C ALA A 312 -4.39 12.30 -0.38
N LEU A 313 -4.99 12.16 0.80
CA LEU A 313 -6.44 12.03 0.97
C LEU A 313 -7.17 13.27 0.42
N ALA A 314 -6.70 14.47 0.79
CA ALA A 314 -7.27 15.74 0.35
C ALA A 314 -7.21 15.96 -1.17
N ILE A 315 -6.17 15.45 -1.85
CA ILE A 315 -6.06 15.51 -3.32
C ILE A 315 -7.11 14.63 -4.00
N GLY A 316 -7.48 13.52 -3.35
CA GLY A 316 -8.51 12.60 -3.85
C GLY A 316 -8.19 11.11 -3.68
N ALA A 317 -7.17 10.72 -2.91
CA ALA A 317 -6.99 9.31 -2.55
C ALA A 317 -8.07 8.85 -1.56
N ASP A 318 -8.55 7.62 -1.72
CA ASP A 318 -9.48 6.98 -0.79
C ASP A 318 -8.73 6.28 0.34
N ALA A 319 -7.60 5.64 0.04
CA ALA A 319 -6.76 4.93 1.00
C ALA A 319 -5.27 5.10 0.69
N VAL A 320 -4.41 4.73 1.63
CA VAL A 320 -2.96 4.86 1.52
C VAL A 320 -2.24 3.56 1.84
N ASN A 321 -1.27 3.24 0.98
CA ASN A 321 -0.35 2.13 1.12
C ASN A 321 1.06 2.65 1.47
N SER A 322 1.67 2.13 2.54
CA SER A 322 3.03 2.50 2.94
C SER A 322 3.91 1.28 3.19
N ALA A 323 4.86 0.99 2.30
CA ALA A 323 5.87 -0.04 2.57
C ALA A 323 6.91 0.48 3.56
N ARG A 324 7.48 1.67 3.28
CA ARG A 324 8.59 2.23 4.05
C ARG A 324 8.21 2.49 5.51
N GLY A 325 7.00 2.98 5.77
CA GLY A 325 6.50 3.20 7.13
C GLY A 325 6.44 1.91 7.94
N PHE A 326 5.87 0.84 7.37
CA PHE A 326 5.81 -0.48 8.00
C PHE A 326 7.19 -1.09 8.23
N MET A 327 8.09 -0.99 7.24
CA MET A 327 9.48 -1.44 7.39
C MET A 327 10.22 -0.70 8.50
N MET A 328 10.05 0.62 8.61
CA MET A 328 10.66 1.40 9.70
C MET A 328 10.06 1.02 11.06
N ALA A 329 8.74 0.89 11.15
CA ALA A 329 8.06 0.45 12.37
C ALA A 329 8.51 -0.95 12.82
N SER A 330 8.80 -1.85 11.88
CA SER A 330 9.33 -3.18 12.17
C SER A 330 10.82 -3.20 12.55
N GLY A 331 11.57 -2.11 12.31
CA GLY A 331 12.98 -1.99 12.70
C GLY A 331 13.98 -1.74 11.56
N CYS A 332 13.54 -1.40 10.35
CA CYS A 332 14.44 -1.01 9.27
C CYS A 332 15.22 0.25 9.66
N ILE A 333 16.55 0.12 9.64
CA ILE A 333 17.50 1.20 9.96
C ILE A 333 18.02 1.93 8.71
N MET A 334 17.39 1.73 7.55
CA MET A 334 17.82 2.30 6.26
C MET A 334 19.27 1.95 5.88
N ALA A 335 19.71 0.71 6.15
CA ALA A 335 21.05 0.25 5.80
C ALA A 335 21.32 0.19 4.28
N LEU A 336 20.28 0.24 3.43
CA LEU A 336 20.36 0.17 1.97
C LEU A 336 21.06 -1.11 1.41
N GLN A 337 21.07 -2.19 2.20
CA GLN A 337 21.63 -3.49 1.84
C GLN A 337 20.53 -4.54 1.50
N CYS A 338 19.36 -4.10 1.04
CA CYS A 338 18.20 -4.96 0.85
C CYS A 338 18.43 -6.05 -0.22
N ASN A 339 19.24 -5.75 -1.23
CA ASN A 339 19.58 -6.63 -2.35
C ASN A 339 20.59 -7.73 -1.98
N SER A 340 21.43 -7.51 -0.96
CA SER A 340 22.45 -8.49 -0.56
C SER A 340 21.88 -9.70 0.18
N GLY A 341 20.67 -9.58 0.71
CA GLY A 341 20.10 -10.58 1.62
C GLY A 341 20.74 -10.58 3.02
N GLN A 342 21.61 -9.62 3.33
CA GLN A 342 22.33 -9.51 4.60
C GLN A 342 21.79 -8.34 5.44
N CYS A 343 20.46 -8.17 5.47
CA CYS A 343 19.84 -7.07 6.19
C CYS A 343 20.13 -7.18 7.70
N PRO A 344 20.85 -6.22 8.31
CA PRO A 344 21.28 -6.33 9.72
C PRO A 344 20.11 -6.24 10.71
N SER A 345 18.95 -5.75 10.27
CA SER A 345 17.73 -5.64 11.07
C SER A 345 16.72 -6.75 10.81
N GLY A 346 17.06 -7.75 9.99
CA GLY A 346 16.18 -8.89 9.72
C GLY A 346 14.95 -8.59 8.84
N VAL A 347 14.80 -7.37 8.33
CA VAL A 347 13.64 -6.97 7.50
C VAL A 347 13.73 -7.54 6.08
N ALA A 348 14.80 -7.21 5.35
CA ALA A 348 14.95 -7.51 3.91
C ALA A 348 15.84 -8.73 3.65
N THR A 349 15.57 -9.83 4.34
CA THR A 349 16.38 -11.06 4.27
C THR A 349 15.53 -12.30 4.45
N THR A 350 15.88 -13.38 3.73
CA THR A 350 15.35 -14.73 3.97
C THR A 350 16.39 -15.63 4.63
N ASN A 351 17.60 -15.13 4.90
CA ASN A 351 18.66 -15.89 5.55
C ASN A 351 18.34 -16.07 7.05
N PRO A 352 18.27 -17.31 7.57
CA PRO A 352 17.91 -17.59 8.96
C PRO A 352 18.80 -16.89 10.00
N HIS A 353 20.08 -16.64 9.69
CA HIS A 353 20.99 -15.92 10.59
C HIS A 353 20.52 -14.47 10.80
N TYR A 354 20.27 -13.75 9.71
CA TYR A 354 19.86 -12.34 9.76
C TYR A 354 18.42 -12.15 10.19
N GLN A 355 17.52 -13.11 9.89
CA GLN A 355 16.13 -13.06 10.34
C GLN A 355 15.99 -13.01 11.87
N LYS A 356 16.94 -13.58 12.63
CA LYS A 356 16.96 -13.55 14.10
C LYS A 356 17.00 -12.12 14.68
N ALA A 357 17.43 -11.13 13.90
CA ALA A 357 17.44 -9.73 14.33
C ALA A 357 16.02 -9.12 14.41
N LEU A 358 15.01 -9.78 13.86
CA LEU A 358 13.61 -9.35 13.87
C LEU A 358 12.75 -10.39 14.56
N ASP A 359 12.31 -10.10 15.78
CA ASP A 359 11.31 -10.91 16.49
C ASP A 359 9.89 -10.44 16.11
N PRO A 360 9.11 -11.25 15.37
CA PRO A 360 7.76 -10.85 14.95
C PRO A 360 6.79 -10.63 16.12
N TYR A 361 6.98 -11.31 17.26
CA TYR A 361 6.07 -11.21 18.41
C TYR A 361 6.29 -9.94 19.23
N GLU A 362 7.49 -9.35 19.16
CA GLU A 362 7.76 -8.02 19.68
C GLU A 362 7.38 -6.95 18.63
N LYS A 363 7.83 -7.10 17.38
CA LYS A 363 7.65 -6.07 16.34
C LYS A 363 6.20 -5.84 15.94
N LYS A 364 5.31 -6.82 16.09
CA LYS A 364 3.86 -6.62 15.85
C LYS A 364 3.26 -5.45 16.64
N TRP A 365 3.74 -5.20 17.87
CA TRP A 365 3.26 -4.10 18.71
C TRP A 365 3.67 -2.75 18.14
N ARG A 366 4.91 -2.61 17.66
CA ARG A 366 5.40 -1.38 17.03
C ARG A 366 4.61 -1.04 15.77
N ILE A 367 4.29 -2.06 14.96
CA ILE A 367 3.50 -1.90 13.74
C ILE A 367 2.05 -1.53 14.05
N MET A 368 1.41 -2.21 15.01
CA MET A 368 0.08 -1.84 15.49
C MET A 368 0.05 -0.38 15.94
N ASN A 369 0.98 0.01 16.82
CA ASN A 369 1.06 1.38 17.35
C ASN A 369 1.29 2.40 16.24
N TYR A 370 2.12 2.08 15.24
CA TYR A 370 2.35 2.96 14.10
C TYR A 370 1.06 3.21 13.31
N VAL A 371 0.29 2.15 13.01
CA VAL A 371 -0.98 2.26 12.27
C VAL A 371 -2.02 3.03 13.07
N VAL A 372 -2.18 2.73 14.37
CA VAL A 372 -3.14 3.42 15.24
C VAL A 372 -2.76 4.90 15.42
N SER A 373 -1.48 5.20 15.68
CA SER A 373 -1.01 6.58 15.83
C SER A 373 -1.17 7.38 14.53
N MET A 374 -0.97 6.75 13.37
CA MET A 374 -1.24 7.34 12.06
C MET A 374 -2.70 7.79 11.97
N ARG A 375 -3.65 6.91 12.31
CA ARG A 375 -5.08 7.22 12.25
C ARG A 375 -5.49 8.29 13.24
N TYR A 376 -5.08 8.17 14.50
CA TYR A 376 -5.31 9.20 15.52
C TYR A 376 -4.86 10.58 15.03
N SER A 377 -3.65 10.64 14.47
CA SER A 377 -3.09 11.89 13.95
C SER A 377 -3.88 12.40 12.73
N LEU A 378 -4.36 11.52 11.84
CA LEU A 378 -5.20 11.92 10.73
C LEU A 378 -6.53 12.54 11.19
N PHE A 379 -7.21 11.93 12.16
CA PHE A 379 -8.42 12.50 12.75
C PHE A 379 -8.13 13.85 13.45
N SER A 380 -6.99 13.96 14.13
CA SER A 380 -6.56 15.23 14.74
C SER A 380 -6.30 16.33 13.70
N LEU A 381 -5.68 15.97 12.57
CA LEU A 381 -5.46 16.89 11.45
C LEU A 381 -6.77 17.28 10.77
N ALA A 382 -7.71 16.35 10.60
CA ALA A 382 -9.04 16.61 10.07
C ALA A 382 -9.80 17.61 10.97
N ALA A 383 -9.78 17.38 12.29
CA ALA A 383 -10.39 18.28 13.27
C ALA A 383 -9.79 19.70 13.19
N ALA A 384 -8.45 19.80 13.14
CA ALA A 384 -7.74 21.07 13.01
C ALA A 384 -8.02 21.78 11.67
N ALA A 385 -8.30 21.03 10.60
CA ALA A 385 -8.71 21.55 9.31
C ALA A 385 -10.21 21.94 9.26
N GLY A 386 -11.00 21.59 10.28
CA GLY A 386 -12.41 21.96 10.38
C GLY A 386 -13.38 20.91 9.85
N VAL A 387 -12.94 19.66 9.66
CA VAL A 387 -13.79 18.56 9.16
C VAL A 387 -13.85 17.39 10.13
N LYS A 388 -14.98 16.69 10.15
CA LYS A 388 -15.27 15.63 11.13
C LYS A 388 -14.54 14.31 10.87
N SER A 389 -13.98 14.14 9.68
CA SER A 389 -13.35 12.89 9.25
C SER A 389 -12.25 13.16 8.24
N PRO A 390 -11.14 12.40 8.25
CA PRO A 390 -10.14 12.44 7.18
C PRO A 390 -10.72 12.16 5.79
N ARG A 391 -11.88 11.49 5.69
CA ARG A 391 -12.63 11.31 4.42
C ARG A 391 -13.11 12.62 3.80
N HIS A 392 -13.31 13.65 4.61
CA HIS A 392 -13.88 14.93 4.18
C HIS A 392 -12.81 15.97 3.91
N LEU A 393 -11.52 15.60 4.02
CA LEU A 393 -10.42 16.42 3.54
C LEU A 393 -10.53 16.55 2.02
N THR A 394 -10.36 17.77 1.54
CA THR A 394 -10.42 18.15 0.12
C THR A 394 -9.30 19.13 -0.20
N ARG A 395 -9.13 19.47 -1.47
CA ARG A 395 -8.12 20.43 -1.93
C ARG A 395 -8.25 21.82 -1.29
N GLU A 396 -9.43 22.21 -0.80
CA GLU A 396 -9.66 23.44 -0.03
C GLU A 396 -8.85 23.49 1.27
N HIS A 397 -8.58 22.33 1.86
CA HIS A 397 -7.86 22.21 3.12
C HIS A 397 -6.34 22.19 2.91
N ILE A 398 -5.85 22.27 1.67
CA ILE A 398 -4.43 22.20 1.34
C ILE A 398 -4.01 23.50 0.68
N VAL A 399 -2.88 24.05 1.13
CA VAL A 399 -2.27 25.22 0.52
C VAL A 399 -0.87 24.92 0.00
N PHE A 400 -0.56 25.47 -1.17
CA PHE A 400 0.76 25.44 -1.78
C PHE A 400 1.48 26.75 -1.48
N LYS A 401 2.77 26.65 -1.09
CA LYS A 401 3.65 27.80 -0.93
C LYS A 401 4.63 27.80 -2.10
N ASP A 402 4.67 28.90 -2.86
CA ASP A 402 5.66 29.06 -3.92
C ASP A 402 7.04 29.48 -3.38
N GLU A 403 8.01 29.64 -4.29
CA GLU A 403 9.40 29.97 -3.94
C GLU A 403 9.56 31.34 -3.28
N VAL A 404 8.67 32.30 -3.56
CA VAL A 404 8.69 33.66 -2.99
C VAL A 404 7.83 33.80 -1.73
N GLY A 405 7.14 32.73 -1.32
CA GLY A 405 6.36 32.67 -0.09
C GLY A 405 4.89 33.01 -0.22
N ARG A 406 4.37 33.16 -1.44
CA ARG A 406 2.92 33.29 -1.66
C ARG A 406 2.25 31.95 -1.40
N VAL A 407 1.08 32.00 -0.78
CA VAL A 407 0.30 30.82 -0.41
C VAL A 407 -0.98 30.84 -1.24
N VAL A 408 -1.26 29.73 -1.93
CA VAL A 408 -2.44 29.56 -2.78
C VAL A 408 -3.15 28.27 -2.41
N PRO A 409 -4.49 28.26 -2.25
CA PRO A 409 -5.25 27.03 -2.07
C PRO A 409 -5.03 26.06 -3.23
N LEU A 410 -4.95 24.76 -2.93
CA LEU A 410 -4.77 23.75 -3.95
C LEU A 410 -6.01 23.62 -4.85
N SER A 411 -7.19 23.95 -4.33
CA SER A 411 -8.45 24.04 -5.07
C SER A 411 -8.45 25.13 -6.14
N GLU A 412 -7.70 26.22 -5.95
CA GLU A 412 -7.54 27.28 -6.94
C GLU A 412 -6.54 26.87 -8.04
N LEU A 413 -5.43 26.25 -7.65
CA LEU A 413 -4.40 25.79 -8.60
C LEU A 413 -4.88 24.60 -9.44
N PHE A 414 -5.64 23.69 -8.82
CA PHE A 414 -6.16 22.46 -9.43
C PHE A 414 -7.63 22.31 -9.06
N PRO A 415 -8.55 23.02 -9.73
CA PRO A 415 -9.96 22.93 -9.44
C PRO A 415 -10.51 21.56 -9.82
N THR A 416 -11.25 20.92 -8.91
CA THR A 416 -12.05 19.74 -9.25
C THR A 416 -13.29 20.17 -10.00
N SER A 417 -13.50 19.66 -11.22
CA SER A 417 -14.74 19.86 -11.97
C SER A 417 -15.93 19.37 -11.13
N LYS A 418 -16.91 20.25 -10.90
CA LYS A 418 -18.13 19.97 -10.13
C LYS A 418 -18.99 18.89 -10.77
#